data_AF-A0A956LWG0-F1
#
_entry.id   AF-A0A956LWG0-F1
#
_cell.length_a   1.000
_cell.length_b   1.000
_cell.length_c   1.000
_cell.angle_alpha   90.00
_cell.angle_beta   90.00
_cell.angle_gamma   90.00
#
_symmetry.space_group_name_H-M   'P 1'
#
loop_
_entity.id
_entity.type
_entity.pdbx_description
1 polymer ?
#
loop_
_entity_poly.entity_id
_entity_poly.type
_entity_poly.pdbx_seq_one_letter_code
_entity_poly.pdbx_strand_id
1 'polypeptide(L)'
;MTTHDTPDTEARPGPSIGIGTRGTSLRPIPKAGSTDPGADPFITLSPSGGPIRTYLAEIHVGDLGSGLSVALMMEPNQYDEARPGSPAEAGNNEQIARNWAAGFAATRLAGGHGLASLEALGVPAGVPEGSAPHHPPVAYCKKTGRYAIPVCPETLGPLEICRDEALLRRCGLPSYRDTLARFLYSPAAVRPGRPVTFYTYSLARFETGPEATLRRRGELYRDLLPRVREGVASPPADHPCFACEHRDGCYPAGSTLEAPIPAEEQLFPLAYYDFHYLPRTPLLLACDEAAAVLGGSSIRETLDMREMRRELASEPQGQHLTAALSPPNQQFFFEGDRTGLFVLECLYLKLTAISRVLQGLLNLQRNAGRPHLGLSPTRLRAAYRAEASHLPARWSVDLQLTDAVSTAPLASLDRERVPDEPIVWAIPQPRVEPFLPSGMLKPQIQTLSMRVETRKLDSRTEGPKTILELDARLVSESFAPTEHGRHDLIRVVASSSTGRVVFGGRMRESSPGGFRFIGRSAGLDADAARRVQEHLDGSVVEVVIARAFGAPSDLVALGRLFLRFLFWNDRRDAAKLEPARLDRVAARLAEALGVRMADTVTLR
;
A
#
# COMPACT_ATOMS: atom_id res chain seq x y z
N MET A 1 49.08 27.79 20.96
CA MET A 1 47.84 27.66 20.16
C MET A 1 48.25 27.08 18.82
N THR A 2 48.22 25.75 18.71
CA THR A 2 48.46 25.00 17.49
C THR A 2 47.13 24.82 16.78
N THR A 3 46.98 25.45 15.61
CA THR A 3 45.86 25.27 14.69
C THR A 3 46.02 23.91 14.00
N HIS A 4 45.14 22.97 14.32
CA HIS A 4 44.94 21.78 13.50
C HIS A 4 43.96 22.14 12.39
N ASP A 5 44.51 22.35 11.19
CA ASP A 5 43.74 22.28 9.95
C ASP A 5 43.25 20.85 9.77
N THR A 6 41.92 20.68 9.81
CA THR A 6 41.26 19.48 9.32
C THR A 6 40.93 19.73 7.85
N PRO A 7 41.28 18.82 6.92
CA PRO A 7 40.93 19.04 5.52
C PRO A 7 39.43 18.79 5.33
N ASP A 8 38.70 19.89 5.10
CA ASP A 8 37.38 19.87 4.48
C ASP A 8 37.49 19.17 3.12
N THR A 9 37.18 17.88 3.10
CA THR A 9 36.76 17.21 1.88
C THR A 9 35.25 17.41 1.82
N GLU A 10 34.80 18.34 0.98
CA GLU A 10 33.39 18.55 0.65
C GLU A 10 32.74 17.20 0.31
N ALA A 11 32.07 16.61 1.30
CA ALA A 11 31.39 15.35 1.15
C ALA A 11 30.17 15.60 0.27
N ARG A 12 30.28 15.29 -1.03
CA ARG A 12 29.12 15.25 -1.92
C ARG A 12 27.98 14.50 -1.20
N PRO A 13 26.78 15.08 -1.13
CA PRO A 13 25.67 14.42 -0.46
C PRO A 13 25.43 13.09 -1.17
N GLY A 14 25.62 11.99 -0.44
CA GLY A 14 25.41 10.65 -0.97
C GLY A 14 23.98 10.46 -1.47
N PRO A 15 23.71 9.38 -2.24
CA PRO A 15 22.39 9.11 -2.77
C PRO A 15 21.37 9.08 -1.64
N SER A 16 20.23 9.73 -1.83
CA SER A 16 19.23 9.87 -0.78
C SER A 16 17.85 9.87 -1.41
N ILE A 17 16.84 9.43 -0.65
CA ILE A 17 15.49 9.25 -1.16
C ILE A 17 14.87 10.63 -1.42
N GLY A 18 14.21 10.86 -2.54
CA GLY A 18 13.57 12.16 -2.85
C GLY A 18 14.10 12.84 -4.11
N ILE A 19 13.66 14.07 -4.35
CA ILE A 19 14.06 14.87 -5.52
C ILE A 19 15.49 15.43 -5.33
N GLY A 20 16.48 14.66 -5.76
CA GLY A 20 17.88 15.10 -5.77
C GLY A 20 18.15 16.37 -6.60
N THR A 21 17.31 16.68 -7.59
CA THR A 21 17.52 17.83 -8.50
C THR A 21 17.31 19.20 -7.84
N ARG A 22 16.83 19.26 -6.59
CA ARG A 22 16.63 20.52 -5.84
C ARG A 22 17.31 20.55 -4.47
N GLY A 23 18.28 19.67 -4.25
CA GLY A 23 19.00 19.56 -2.97
C GLY A 23 18.14 19.05 -1.82
N THR A 24 16.92 18.56 -2.06
CA THR A 24 16.07 18.01 -1.00
C THR A 24 16.28 16.51 -0.87
N SER A 25 16.49 16.02 0.35
CA SER A 25 16.61 14.59 0.61
C SER A 25 15.81 14.14 1.82
N LEU A 26 15.21 12.97 1.70
CA LEU A 26 14.44 12.28 2.72
C LEU A 26 15.31 11.16 3.30
N ARG A 27 15.53 11.21 4.61
CA ARG A 27 16.39 10.25 5.30
C ARG A 27 15.64 9.62 6.46
N PRO A 28 15.38 8.30 6.43
CA PRO A 28 14.87 7.59 7.60
C PRO A 28 15.77 7.82 8.82
N ILE A 29 15.14 8.03 9.98
CA ILE A 29 15.85 8.26 11.25
C ILE A 29 16.37 6.91 11.77
N PRO A 30 17.69 6.75 11.96
CA PRO A 30 18.26 5.53 12.50
C PRO A 30 17.93 5.38 14.00
N LYS A 31 17.77 4.15 14.45
CA LYS A 31 17.56 3.79 15.85
C LYS A 31 18.85 4.01 16.63
N ALA A 32 18.76 4.67 17.78
CA ALA A 32 19.89 4.82 18.68
C ALA A 32 20.44 3.46 19.13
N GLY A 33 21.72 3.18 18.85
CA GLY A 33 22.42 1.99 19.37
C GLY A 33 22.05 0.65 18.70
N SER A 34 21.43 0.64 17.52
CA SER A 34 21.18 -0.61 16.78
C SER A 34 22.49 -1.24 16.31
N THR A 35 23.00 -2.21 17.07
CA THR A 35 24.18 -3.02 16.70
C THR A 35 23.80 -4.40 16.16
N ASP A 36 22.51 -4.76 16.20
CA ASP A 36 22.03 -6.08 15.79
C ASP A 36 22.27 -6.31 14.29
N PRO A 37 23.13 -7.27 13.92
CA PRO A 37 23.37 -7.61 12.53
C PRO A 37 22.09 -8.13 11.89
N GLY A 38 21.67 -7.52 10.78
CA GLY A 38 20.44 -7.91 10.08
C GLY A 38 19.12 -7.26 10.54
N ALA A 39 19.05 -6.61 11.71
CA ALA A 39 17.85 -5.85 12.12
C ALA A 39 17.63 -4.60 11.26
N ASP A 40 16.37 -4.16 11.13
CA ASP A 40 16.04 -2.87 10.51
C ASP A 40 16.61 -1.73 11.37
N PRO A 41 17.54 -0.91 10.84
CA PRO A 41 18.22 0.11 11.62
C PRO A 41 17.40 1.39 11.80
N PHE A 42 16.17 1.48 11.29
CA PHE A 42 15.39 2.71 11.28
C PHE A 42 14.13 2.67 12.15
N ILE A 43 13.69 3.83 12.61
CA ILE A 43 12.45 3.96 13.40
C ILE A 43 11.25 3.70 12.50
N THR A 44 10.58 2.58 12.75
CA THR A 44 9.42 2.12 11.99
C THR A 44 8.11 2.59 12.62
N LEU A 45 7.28 3.25 11.81
CA LEU A 45 5.94 3.65 12.21
C LEU A 45 4.99 2.45 12.03
N SER A 46 5.05 1.75 10.89
CA SER A 46 4.22 0.57 10.58
C SER A 46 4.80 -0.73 11.15
N PRO A 47 3.97 -1.75 11.45
CA PRO A 47 4.46 -3.10 11.74
C PRO A 47 5.16 -3.73 10.52
N SER A 48 6.06 -4.69 10.76
CA SER A 48 6.70 -5.49 9.72
C SER A 48 5.69 -6.37 8.99
N GLY A 49 5.84 -6.52 7.66
CA GLY A 49 4.99 -7.39 6.82
C GLY A 49 3.69 -6.76 6.28
N GLY A 50 3.52 -5.45 6.41
CA GLY A 50 2.43 -4.72 5.72
C GLY A 50 2.71 -4.52 4.22
N PRO A 51 1.69 -4.16 3.41
CA PRO A 51 1.87 -3.84 1.98
C PRO A 51 2.71 -2.57 1.75
N ILE A 52 3.01 -1.84 2.84
CA ILE A 52 3.76 -0.59 2.88
C ILE A 52 4.61 -0.63 4.14
N ARG A 53 5.86 -0.18 4.02
CA ARG A 53 6.72 0.16 5.15
C ARG A 53 6.65 1.66 5.39
N THR A 54 6.47 2.08 6.63
CA THR A 54 6.49 3.50 6.99
C THR A 54 7.60 3.74 7.99
N TYR A 55 8.53 4.63 7.63
CA TYR A 55 9.60 5.09 8.50
C TYR A 55 9.32 6.51 8.98
N LEU A 56 9.78 6.84 10.18
CA LEU A 56 9.98 8.24 10.55
C LEU A 56 11.24 8.73 9.83
N ALA A 57 11.17 9.85 9.14
CA ALA A 57 12.25 10.38 8.33
C ALA A 57 12.36 11.91 8.49
N GLU A 58 13.50 12.46 8.10
CA GLU A 58 13.75 13.90 8.08
C GLU A 58 13.91 14.40 6.65
N ILE A 59 13.51 15.64 6.44
CA ILE A 59 13.79 16.40 5.23
C ILE A 59 15.07 17.20 5.45
N HIS A 60 16.04 17.02 4.57
CA HIS A 60 17.24 17.84 4.47
C HIS A 60 17.17 18.67 3.18
N VAL A 61 17.59 19.94 3.22
CA VAL A 61 17.59 20.85 2.06
C VAL A 61 18.98 21.46 1.90
N GLY A 62 19.75 20.97 0.93
CA GLY A 62 21.16 21.30 0.74
C GLY A 62 21.97 20.93 1.98
N ASP A 63 22.86 21.84 2.39
CA ASP A 63 23.65 21.72 3.63
C ASP A 63 22.93 22.34 4.84
N LEU A 64 21.75 22.94 4.63
CA LEU A 64 20.92 23.41 5.74
C LEU A 64 20.33 22.16 6.43
N GLY A 65 20.70 21.99 7.69
CA GLY A 65 20.28 20.88 8.54
C GLY A 65 18.76 20.66 8.55
N SER A 66 18.36 19.46 8.97
CA SER A 66 16.96 19.05 9.03
C SER A 66 16.13 19.93 9.96
N GLY A 67 14.90 20.23 9.55
CA GLY A 67 13.94 20.96 10.40
C GLY A 67 12.55 20.33 10.44
N LEU A 68 12.22 19.42 9.51
CA LEU A 68 10.88 18.86 9.40
C LEU A 68 10.92 17.34 9.29
N SER A 69 10.12 16.69 10.14
CA SER A 69 9.95 15.25 10.12
C SER A 69 8.73 14.83 9.32
N VAL A 70 8.86 13.69 8.64
CA VAL A 70 7.84 13.10 7.78
C VAL A 70 7.68 11.62 8.09
N ALA A 71 6.50 11.09 7.82
CA ALA A 71 6.31 9.66 7.62
C ALA A 71 6.66 9.33 6.16
N LEU A 72 7.76 8.62 5.94
CA LEU A 72 8.15 8.12 4.64
C LEU A 72 7.51 6.75 4.40
N MET A 73 6.46 6.72 3.58
CA MET A 73 5.85 5.47 3.11
C MET A 73 6.65 4.93 1.94
N MET A 74 6.98 3.64 1.97
CA MET A 74 7.80 2.97 0.97
C MET A 74 7.24 1.60 0.64
N GLU A 75 7.47 1.19 -0.60
CA GLU A 75 7.26 -0.17 -1.04
C GLU A 75 8.18 -1.17 -0.28
N PRO A 76 7.65 -2.32 0.18
CA PRO A 76 8.45 -3.37 0.80
C PRO A 76 9.43 -4.01 -0.19
N ASN A 77 10.57 -4.48 0.32
CA ASN A 77 11.54 -5.22 -0.50
C ASN A 77 10.98 -6.52 -1.06
N GLN A 78 10.08 -7.16 -0.30
CA GLN A 78 9.38 -8.35 -0.73
C GLN A 78 7.93 -8.21 -0.30
N TYR A 79 7.03 -8.37 -1.26
CA TYR A 79 5.65 -8.64 -0.96
C TYR A 79 5.54 -10.13 -0.59
N ASP A 80 4.82 -10.43 0.48
CA ASP A 80 4.29 -11.77 0.70
C ASP A 80 3.56 -12.29 -0.55
N GLU A 81 3.40 -13.60 -0.67
CA GLU A 81 2.56 -14.19 -1.72
C GLU A 81 1.25 -14.65 -1.10
N ALA A 82 0.24 -14.85 -1.95
CA ALA A 82 -0.97 -15.54 -1.52
C ALA A 82 -0.59 -16.93 -1.00
N ARG A 83 -1.09 -17.32 0.18
CA ARG A 83 -0.85 -18.67 0.72
C ARG A 83 -1.36 -19.73 -0.26
N PRO A 84 -0.73 -20.92 -0.35
CA PRO A 84 -1.27 -22.03 -1.11
C PRO A 84 -2.72 -22.32 -0.70
N GLY A 85 -3.63 -22.49 -1.67
CA GLY A 85 -5.06 -22.64 -1.41
C GLY A 85 -5.79 -21.36 -1.00
N SER A 86 -5.11 -20.20 -1.01
CA SER A 86 -5.75 -18.91 -0.79
C SER A 86 -6.84 -18.70 -1.82
N PRO A 87 -8.03 -18.25 -1.39
CA PRO A 87 -9.13 -17.99 -2.29
C PRO A 87 -8.94 -16.74 -3.16
N ALA A 88 -7.98 -15.87 -2.85
CA ALA A 88 -7.74 -14.60 -3.57
C ALA A 88 -6.84 -14.78 -4.81
N GLU A 89 -7.08 -13.96 -5.84
CA GLU A 89 -6.19 -13.88 -7.01
C GLU A 89 -4.82 -13.33 -6.60
N ALA A 90 -3.75 -13.90 -7.14
CA ALA A 90 -2.39 -13.44 -6.86
C ALA A 90 -2.19 -12.02 -7.42
N GLY A 91 -1.57 -11.16 -6.61
CA GLY A 91 -1.18 -9.82 -7.04
C GLY A 91 0.02 -9.89 -7.99
N ASN A 92 0.25 -8.81 -8.73
CA ASN A 92 1.43 -8.68 -9.58
C ASN A 92 2.03 -7.26 -9.55
N ASN A 93 3.24 -7.11 -10.10
CA ASN A 93 3.96 -5.84 -10.08
C ASN A 93 3.22 -4.70 -10.81
N GLU A 94 2.45 -4.97 -11.88
CA GLU A 94 1.65 -3.95 -12.58
C GLU A 94 0.51 -3.42 -11.69
N GLN A 95 -0.15 -4.30 -10.94
CA GLN A 95 -1.17 -3.88 -9.98
C GLN A 95 -0.55 -3.05 -8.85
N ILE A 96 0.62 -3.43 -8.33
CA ILE A 96 1.33 -2.65 -7.30
C ILE A 96 1.66 -1.25 -7.81
N ALA A 97 2.24 -1.12 -9.01
CA ALA A 97 2.56 0.19 -9.60
C ALA A 97 1.31 1.08 -9.74
N ARG A 98 0.18 0.51 -10.20
CA ARG A 98 -1.09 1.24 -10.31
C ARG A 98 -1.65 1.67 -8.95
N ASN A 99 -1.50 0.83 -7.92
CA ASN A 99 -1.94 1.20 -6.58
C ASN A 99 -1.16 2.40 -6.05
N TRP A 100 0.15 2.43 -6.26
CA TRP A 100 1.00 3.53 -5.85
C TRP A 100 0.66 4.82 -6.61
N ALA A 101 0.50 4.75 -7.93
CA ALA A 101 0.06 5.88 -8.74
C ALA A 101 -1.28 6.46 -8.25
N ALA A 102 -2.27 5.59 -8.03
CA ALA A 102 -3.58 6.01 -7.54
C ALA A 102 -3.52 6.56 -6.11
N GLY A 103 -2.69 5.99 -5.23
CA GLY A 103 -2.49 6.50 -3.88
C GLY A 103 -1.81 7.87 -3.86
N PHE A 104 -0.83 8.07 -4.73
CA PHE A 104 -0.16 9.36 -4.92
C PHE A 104 -1.14 10.42 -5.42
N ALA A 105 -1.95 10.10 -6.45
CA ALA A 105 -2.98 10.99 -6.98
C ALA A 105 -4.01 11.38 -5.90
N ALA A 106 -4.52 10.41 -5.13
CA ALA A 106 -5.44 10.67 -4.03
C ALA A 106 -4.82 11.59 -2.95
N THR A 107 -3.54 11.40 -2.63
CA THR A 107 -2.81 12.24 -1.66
C THR A 107 -2.69 13.69 -2.15
N ARG A 108 -2.39 13.88 -3.45
CA ARG A 108 -2.35 15.22 -4.06
C ARG A 108 -3.70 15.92 -4.00
N LEU A 109 -4.78 15.23 -4.34
CA LEU A 109 -6.14 15.78 -4.32
C LEU A 109 -6.63 16.13 -2.91
N ALA A 110 -6.20 15.37 -1.90
CA ALA A 110 -6.56 15.63 -0.51
C ALA A 110 -5.89 16.89 0.08
N GLY A 111 -5.02 17.59 -0.67
CA GLY A 111 -4.38 18.84 -0.22
C GLY A 111 -3.49 18.69 1.02
N GLY A 112 -3.10 17.45 1.35
CA GLY A 112 -2.36 17.11 2.56
C GLY A 112 -0.90 17.50 2.47
N HIS A 113 -0.61 18.76 2.81
CA HIS A 113 0.71 19.39 2.92
C HIS A 113 1.53 19.44 1.62
N GLY A 114 2.21 20.57 1.39
CA GLY A 114 2.92 20.86 0.14
C GLY A 114 4.02 19.87 -0.26
N LEU A 115 4.35 18.87 0.56
CA LEU A 115 5.38 17.88 0.29
C LEU A 115 5.03 16.91 -0.84
N ALA A 116 3.80 16.39 -0.90
CA ALA A 116 3.39 15.57 -2.04
C ALA A 116 3.36 16.39 -3.34
N SER A 117 3.03 17.69 -3.23
CA SER A 117 3.11 18.63 -4.34
C SER A 117 4.56 18.95 -4.72
N LEU A 118 5.48 19.05 -3.75
CA LEU A 118 6.90 19.23 -4.00
C LEU A 118 7.49 18.00 -4.72
N GLU A 119 7.19 16.79 -4.26
CA GLU A 119 7.57 15.53 -4.91
C GLU A 119 7.04 15.44 -6.36
N ALA A 120 5.82 15.93 -6.60
CA ALA A 120 5.27 15.99 -7.95
C ALA A 120 6.07 16.89 -8.90
N LEU A 121 6.78 17.90 -8.40
CA LEU A 121 7.62 18.80 -9.21
C LEU A 121 8.95 18.15 -9.64
N GLY A 122 9.35 17.04 -9.01
CA GLY A 122 10.55 16.29 -9.37
C GLY A 122 10.31 15.06 -10.23
N VAL A 123 9.05 14.75 -10.54
CA VAL A 123 8.70 13.75 -11.55
C VAL A 123 9.17 14.27 -12.92
N PRO A 124 10.06 13.57 -13.65
CA PRO A 124 10.62 14.06 -14.91
C PRO A 124 9.53 14.39 -15.94
N ALA A 125 9.77 15.44 -16.73
CA ALA A 125 8.91 15.78 -17.87
C ALA A 125 8.88 14.59 -18.85
N GLY A 126 7.68 14.12 -19.20
CA GLY A 126 7.47 12.95 -20.07
C GLY A 126 7.03 11.67 -19.36
N VAL A 127 7.04 11.64 -18.02
CA VAL A 127 6.33 10.61 -17.26
C VAL A 127 4.84 10.95 -17.23
N PRO A 128 3.92 9.98 -17.43
CA PRO A 128 2.48 10.24 -17.44
C PRO A 128 2.01 11.02 -16.20
N GLU A 129 1.11 11.98 -16.41
CA GLU A 129 0.51 12.73 -15.32
C GLU A 129 -0.23 11.77 -14.36
N GLY A 130 0.20 11.74 -13.09
CA GLY A 130 -0.32 10.81 -12.08
C GLY A 130 0.57 9.62 -11.72
N SER A 131 1.75 9.47 -12.33
CA SER A 131 2.75 8.49 -11.87
C SER A 131 3.26 8.84 -10.47
N ALA A 132 3.39 7.81 -9.63
CA ALA A 132 3.97 7.98 -8.29
C ALA A 132 5.50 8.21 -8.37
N PRO A 133 6.08 8.96 -7.41
CA PRO A 133 7.52 9.05 -7.26
C PRO A 133 8.14 7.66 -7.15
N HIS A 134 9.25 7.47 -7.85
CA HIS A 134 10.05 6.25 -7.85
C HIS A 134 11.50 6.59 -7.56
N HIS A 135 12.23 5.65 -6.97
CA HIS A 135 13.66 5.81 -6.70
C HIS A 135 14.40 4.49 -6.99
N PRO A 136 15.65 4.55 -7.50
CA PRO A 136 16.52 3.36 -7.65
C PRO A 136 16.74 2.63 -6.31
N PRO A 137 17.31 1.41 -6.31
CA PRO A 137 17.59 0.68 -5.08
C PRO A 137 18.53 1.48 -4.17
N VAL A 138 18.33 1.39 -2.85
CA VAL A 138 19.10 2.09 -1.84
C VAL A 138 19.56 1.12 -0.76
N ALA A 139 20.87 1.07 -0.56
CA ALA A 139 21.52 0.44 0.58
C ALA A 139 21.90 1.50 1.62
N TYR A 140 21.91 1.10 2.89
CA TYR A 140 22.39 1.88 4.03
C TYR A 140 23.52 1.14 4.72
N CYS A 141 24.67 1.80 4.86
CA CYS A 141 25.81 1.26 5.58
C CYS A 141 25.65 1.54 7.08
N LYS A 142 25.43 0.48 7.88
CA LYS A 142 25.31 0.59 9.34
C LYS A 142 26.59 1.11 10.03
N LYS A 143 27.76 0.96 9.39
CA LYS A 143 29.05 1.42 9.93
C LYS A 143 29.28 2.92 9.75
N THR A 144 28.94 3.45 8.58
CA THR A 144 29.22 4.86 8.23
C THR A 144 28.00 5.77 8.28
N GLY A 145 26.80 5.21 8.41
CA GLY A 145 25.54 5.97 8.30
C GLY A 145 25.24 6.50 6.90
N ARG A 146 25.97 6.01 5.88
CA ARG A 146 25.86 6.50 4.50
C ARG A 146 24.94 5.62 3.65
N TYR A 147 24.19 6.27 2.79
CA TYR A 147 23.37 5.64 1.77
C TYR A 147 24.17 5.41 0.48
N ALA A 148 23.81 4.38 -0.29
CA ALA A 148 24.47 4.00 -1.52
C ALA A 148 23.48 3.37 -2.51
N ILE A 149 23.71 3.56 -3.81
CA ILE A 149 23.03 2.78 -4.84
C ILE A 149 23.84 1.48 -5.04
N PRO A 150 23.25 0.29 -4.91
CA PRO A 150 23.93 -0.97 -5.19
C PRO A 150 24.44 -1.03 -6.64
N VAL A 151 25.63 -1.56 -6.84
CA VAL A 151 26.29 -1.64 -8.15
C VAL A 151 26.50 -3.09 -8.58
N CYS A 152 26.55 -3.32 -9.89
CA CYS A 152 26.84 -4.62 -10.46
C CYS A 152 28.30 -5.03 -10.17
N PRO A 153 28.57 -6.22 -9.61
CA PRO A 153 29.95 -6.64 -9.33
C PRO A 153 30.84 -6.84 -10.58
N GLU A 154 30.23 -7.09 -11.73
CA GLU A 154 30.94 -7.29 -12.99
C GLU A 154 31.29 -5.98 -13.69
N THR A 155 30.34 -5.03 -13.75
CA THR A 155 30.47 -3.80 -14.54
C THR A 155 30.67 -2.54 -13.70
N LEU A 156 30.42 -2.63 -12.38
CA LEU A 156 30.31 -1.50 -11.45
C LEU A 156 29.25 -0.45 -11.85
N GLY A 157 28.44 -0.76 -12.87
CA GLY A 157 27.32 0.04 -13.30
C GLY A 157 26.06 -0.21 -12.46
N PRO A 158 24.97 0.51 -12.77
CA PRO A 158 23.70 0.34 -12.07
C PRO A 158 23.12 -1.06 -12.27
N LEU A 159 22.40 -1.52 -11.26
CA LEU A 159 21.51 -2.67 -11.34
C LEU A 159 20.09 -2.18 -11.55
N GLU A 160 19.35 -2.84 -12.44
CA GLU A 160 17.95 -2.53 -12.73
C GLU A 160 17.07 -3.77 -12.58
N ILE A 161 15.76 -3.56 -12.38
CA ILE A 161 14.80 -4.66 -12.36
C ILE A 161 14.62 -5.20 -13.79
N CYS A 162 14.80 -6.51 -13.97
CA CYS A 162 14.52 -7.18 -15.25
C CYS A 162 13.02 -7.16 -15.56
N ARG A 163 12.64 -6.44 -16.61
CA ARG A 163 11.28 -6.39 -17.18
C ARG A 163 11.17 -7.10 -18.54
N ASP A 164 12.26 -7.67 -19.03
CA ASP A 164 12.29 -8.43 -20.28
C ASP A 164 11.70 -9.83 -20.06
N GLU A 165 10.42 -9.98 -20.40
CA GLU A 165 9.67 -11.23 -20.29
C GLU A 165 10.27 -12.38 -21.11
N ALA A 166 10.94 -12.08 -22.23
CA ALA A 166 11.58 -13.10 -23.05
C ALA A 166 12.87 -13.61 -22.39
N LEU A 167 13.66 -12.71 -21.80
CA LEU A 167 14.84 -13.07 -21.01
C LEU A 167 14.45 -13.87 -19.77
N LEU A 168 13.47 -13.40 -18.97
CA LEU A 168 12.99 -14.11 -17.79
C LEU A 168 12.53 -15.53 -18.13
N ARG A 169 11.71 -15.68 -19.17
CA ARG A 169 11.22 -16.98 -19.64
C ARG A 169 12.36 -17.91 -20.08
N ARG A 170 13.33 -17.39 -20.85
CA ARG A 170 14.50 -18.16 -21.31
C ARG A 170 15.35 -18.64 -20.12
N CYS A 171 15.49 -17.81 -19.09
CA CYS A 171 16.21 -18.13 -17.87
C CYS A 171 15.42 -19.01 -16.89
N GLY A 172 14.19 -19.40 -17.21
CA GLY A 172 13.31 -20.18 -16.33
C GLY A 172 12.79 -19.40 -15.12
N LEU A 173 12.88 -18.06 -15.14
CA LEU A 173 12.45 -17.19 -14.05
C LEU A 173 10.97 -16.76 -14.23
N PRO A 174 10.24 -16.51 -13.12
CA PRO A 174 8.88 -16.01 -13.18
C PRO A 174 8.76 -14.66 -13.89
N SER A 175 7.62 -14.45 -14.55
CA SER A 175 7.25 -13.20 -15.21
C SER A 175 7.21 -12.02 -14.22
N TYR A 176 7.81 -10.88 -14.60
CA TYR A 176 7.68 -9.64 -13.82
C TYR A 176 6.24 -9.12 -13.87
N ARG A 177 5.61 -9.20 -15.04
CA ARG A 177 4.26 -8.72 -15.29
C ARG A 177 3.19 -9.50 -14.54
N ASP A 178 3.32 -10.82 -14.50
CA ASP A 178 2.27 -11.70 -13.99
C ASP A 178 2.45 -12.11 -12.52
N THR A 179 3.60 -11.79 -11.92
CA THR A 179 3.92 -12.17 -10.53
C THR A 179 4.43 -10.99 -9.70
N LEU A 180 4.74 -11.24 -8.43
CA LEU A 180 5.44 -10.29 -7.55
C LEU A 180 6.97 -10.51 -7.54
N ALA A 181 7.47 -11.48 -8.31
CA ALA A 181 8.89 -11.77 -8.39
C ALA A 181 9.64 -10.60 -9.03
N ARG A 182 10.83 -10.29 -8.48
CA ARG A 182 11.70 -9.22 -8.95
C ARG A 182 13.14 -9.68 -8.93
N PHE A 183 13.84 -9.38 -10.00
CA PHE A 183 15.23 -9.76 -10.18
C PHE A 183 16.02 -8.54 -10.63
N LEU A 184 17.04 -8.17 -9.87
CA LEU A 184 18.03 -7.20 -10.28
C LEU A 184 19.04 -7.86 -11.21
N TYR A 185 19.41 -7.18 -12.28
CA TYR A 185 20.49 -7.60 -13.19
C TYR A 185 21.16 -6.37 -13.82
N SER A 186 22.26 -6.60 -14.53
CA SER A 186 22.90 -5.57 -15.35
C SER A 186 22.80 -5.96 -16.82
N PRO A 187 22.06 -5.20 -17.66
CA PRO A 187 22.01 -5.45 -19.10
C PRO A 187 23.40 -5.46 -19.74
N ALA A 188 24.30 -4.59 -19.26
CA ALA A 188 25.67 -4.50 -19.74
C ALA A 188 26.53 -5.73 -19.41
N ALA A 189 26.11 -6.56 -18.45
CA ALA A 189 26.80 -7.81 -18.11
C ALA A 189 26.29 -9.02 -18.94
N VAL A 190 25.17 -8.88 -19.65
CA VAL A 190 24.58 -9.98 -20.44
C VAL A 190 25.47 -10.27 -21.65
N ARG A 191 25.93 -11.52 -21.78
CA ARG A 191 26.77 -11.98 -22.89
C ARG A 191 26.24 -13.29 -23.48
N PRO A 192 26.29 -13.47 -24.82
CA PRO A 192 25.93 -14.75 -25.44
C PRO A 192 26.75 -15.90 -24.86
N GLY A 193 26.08 -17.02 -24.54
CA GLY A 193 26.73 -18.24 -24.06
C GLY A 193 27.22 -18.23 -22.61
N ARG A 194 27.00 -17.15 -21.85
CA ARG A 194 27.24 -17.13 -20.39
C ARG A 194 25.92 -17.02 -19.64
N PRO A 195 25.75 -17.76 -18.52
CA PRO A 195 24.59 -17.59 -17.66
C PRO A 195 24.46 -16.14 -17.19
N VAL A 196 23.23 -15.61 -17.18
CA VAL A 196 22.95 -14.27 -16.68
C VAL A 196 22.85 -14.31 -15.16
N THR A 197 23.59 -13.45 -14.47
CA THR A 197 23.51 -13.33 -13.00
C THR A 197 22.35 -12.41 -12.61
N PHE A 198 21.40 -12.96 -11.87
CA PHE A 198 20.29 -12.24 -11.26
C PHE A 198 20.44 -12.20 -9.76
N TYR A 199 20.05 -11.07 -9.16
CA TYR A 199 19.98 -10.93 -7.72
C TYR A 199 18.53 -10.73 -7.25
N THR A 200 18.16 -11.44 -6.19
CA THR A 200 16.83 -11.37 -5.58
C THR A 200 16.93 -11.17 -4.07
N TYR A 201 15.87 -10.63 -3.46
CA TYR A 201 15.86 -10.39 -2.02
C TYR A 201 15.99 -11.69 -1.21
N SER A 202 15.34 -12.77 -1.67
CA SER A 202 15.34 -14.10 -1.05
C SER A 202 15.27 -15.21 -2.11
N LEU A 203 16.00 -16.31 -1.88
CA LEU A 203 16.05 -17.48 -2.79
C LEU A 203 14.90 -18.47 -2.59
N ALA A 204 14.12 -18.34 -1.51
CA ALA A 204 13.27 -19.42 -0.99
C ALA A 204 12.14 -19.92 -1.91
N ARG A 205 12.04 -19.42 -3.15
CA ARG A 205 10.86 -19.58 -4.03
C ARG A 205 11.16 -19.70 -5.51
N PHE A 206 12.43 -19.77 -5.91
CA PHE A 206 12.80 -19.68 -7.33
C PHE A 206 13.75 -20.80 -7.73
N GLU A 207 13.35 -21.51 -8.77
CA GLU A 207 14.22 -22.39 -9.53
C GLU A 207 14.67 -21.64 -10.78
N THR A 208 15.89 -21.91 -11.24
CA THR A 208 16.44 -21.29 -12.46
C THR A 208 16.78 -22.33 -13.50
N GLY A 209 16.66 -21.96 -14.76
CA GLY A 209 17.23 -22.72 -15.87
C GLY A 209 18.76 -22.63 -15.89
N PRO A 210 19.43 -23.44 -16.74
CA PRO A 210 20.89 -23.46 -16.86
C PRO A 210 21.49 -22.14 -17.39
N GLU A 211 20.66 -21.27 -18.00
CA GLU A 211 21.06 -19.97 -18.52
C GLU A 211 21.05 -18.84 -17.47
N ALA A 212 20.78 -19.14 -16.20
CA ALA A 212 20.77 -18.15 -15.14
C ALA A 212 21.49 -18.60 -13.88
N THR A 213 22.17 -17.66 -13.24
CA THR A 213 22.66 -17.78 -11.86
C THR A 213 21.79 -16.88 -10.99
N LEU A 214 21.12 -17.44 -9.98
CA LEU A 214 20.34 -16.64 -9.03
C LEU A 214 21.06 -16.52 -7.69
N ARG A 215 21.20 -15.29 -7.22
CA ARG A 215 21.89 -14.92 -5.99
C ARG A 215 20.95 -14.17 -5.05
N ARG A 216 21.14 -14.31 -3.74
CA ARG A 216 20.36 -13.57 -2.72
C ARG A 216 20.97 -12.18 -2.45
N ARG A 217 20.23 -11.33 -1.74
CA ARG A 217 20.64 -9.96 -1.40
C ARG A 217 22.03 -9.82 -0.79
N GLY A 218 22.43 -10.74 0.10
CA GLY A 218 23.73 -10.70 0.77
C GLY A 218 24.86 -11.04 -0.21
N GLU A 219 24.62 -11.99 -1.12
CA GLU A 219 25.60 -12.41 -2.11
C GLU A 219 25.94 -11.29 -3.10
N LEU A 220 25.07 -10.31 -3.33
CA LEU A 220 25.42 -9.10 -4.10
C LEU A 220 26.65 -8.40 -3.51
N TYR A 221 26.67 -8.22 -2.19
CA TYR A 221 27.80 -7.57 -1.51
C TYR A 221 29.01 -8.50 -1.40
N ARG A 222 28.78 -9.81 -1.31
CA ARG A 222 29.86 -10.79 -1.40
C ARG A 222 30.54 -10.78 -2.76
N ASP A 223 29.78 -10.70 -3.84
CA ASP A 223 30.30 -10.68 -5.21
C ASP A 223 31.13 -9.42 -5.49
N LEU A 224 30.95 -8.34 -4.72
CA LEU A 224 31.82 -7.15 -4.76
C LEU A 224 33.21 -7.37 -4.15
N LEU A 225 33.42 -8.45 -3.39
CA LEU A 225 34.65 -8.74 -2.67
C LEU A 225 35.93 -8.58 -3.52
N PRO A 226 36.03 -9.14 -4.76
CA PRO A 226 37.25 -9.00 -5.56
C PRO A 226 37.51 -7.54 -5.92
N ARG A 227 36.46 -6.79 -6.29
CA ARG A 227 36.55 -5.39 -6.69
C ARG A 227 36.94 -4.46 -5.54
N VAL A 228 36.37 -4.70 -4.36
CA VAL A 228 36.60 -3.87 -3.18
C VAL A 228 38.00 -4.10 -2.60
N ARG A 229 38.51 -5.36 -2.64
CA ARG A 229 39.83 -5.71 -2.10
C ARG A 229 40.98 -5.41 -3.06
N GLU A 230 40.84 -5.79 -4.32
CA GLU A 230 41.91 -5.60 -5.32
C GLU A 230 42.01 -4.14 -5.77
N GLY A 231 40.96 -3.35 -5.50
CA GLY A 231 40.83 -1.99 -6.00
C GLY A 231 40.42 -1.98 -7.47
N VAL A 232 39.88 -0.85 -7.90
CA VAL A 232 39.42 -0.65 -9.27
C VAL A 232 39.88 0.72 -9.75
N ALA A 233 40.24 0.84 -11.03
CA ALA A 233 40.75 2.08 -11.60
C ALA A 233 39.73 3.21 -11.59
N SER A 234 38.43 2.87 -11.65
CA SER A 234 37.32 3.82 -11.62
C SER A 234 36.25 3.30 -10.67
N PRO A 235 36.41 3.50 -9.34
CA PRO A 235 35.39 3.11 -8.39
C PRO A 235 34.14 3.97 -8.62
N PRO A 236 32.93 3.41 -8.42
CA PRO A 236 31.72 4.20 -8.42
C PRO A 236 31.81 5.24 -7.30
N ALA A 237 31.82 6.51 -7.67
CA ALA A 237 32.16 7.64 -6.80
C ALA A 237 31.31 7.70 -5.52
N ASP A 238 30.06 7.22 -5.59
CA ASP A 238 29.08 7.34 -4.52
C ASP A 238 28.91 6.06 -3.69
N HIS A 239 29.65 4.98 -3.97
CA HIS A 239 29.54 3.73 -3.24
C HIS A 239 30.56 3.65 -2.08
N PRO A 240 30.12 3.61 -0.80
CA PRO A 240 30.98 3.83 0.35
C PRO A 240 32.08 2.77 0.50
N CYS A 241 31.84 1.52 0.10
CA CYS A 241 32.78 0.42 0.37
C CYS A 241 34.17 0.58 -0.28
N PHE A 242 34.31 1.33 -1.36
CA PHE A 242 35.60 1.46 -2.07
C PHE A 242 36.58 2.41 -1.36
N ALA A 243 36.07 3.34 -0.54
CA ALA A 243 36.85 4.34 0.19
C ALA A 243 36.56 4.36 1.71
N CYS A 244 35.87 3.34 2.24
CA CYS A 244 35.47 3.29 3.64
C CYS A 244 36.63 2.85 4.54
N GLU A 245 36.84 3.55 5.65
CA GLU A 245 37.80 3.18 6.70
C GLU A 245 37.50 1.82 7.36
N HIS A 246 36.24 1.38 7.37
CA HIS A 246 35.82 0.09 7.92
C HIS A 246 35.86 -1.05 6.90
N ARG A 247 36.43 -0.83 5.71
CA ARG A 247 36.45 -1.80 4.61
C ARG A 247 37.04 -3.14 5.04
N ASP A 248 38.16 -3.13 5.75
CA ASP A 248 38.87 -4.36 6.11
C ASP A 248 38.09 -5.22 7.13
N GLY A 249 37.26 -4.58 7.96
CA GLY A 249 36.32 -5.30 8.84
C GLY A 249 35.11 -5.86 8.09
N CYS A 250 34.69 -5.24 6.99
CA CYS A 250 33.56 -5.69 6.17
C CYS A 250 33.95 -6.73 5.12
N TYR A 251 35.19 -6.66 4.62
CA TYR A 251 35.79 -7.53 3.60
C TYR A 251 37.15 -8.08 4.09
N PRO A 252 37.17 -8.97 5.10
CA PRO A 252 38.42 -9.45 5.70
C PRO A 252 39.34 -10.15 4.71
N ALA A 253 40.65 -10.07 4.97
CA ALA A 253 41.64 -10.83 4.23
C ALA A 253 41.36 -12.35 4.35
N GLY A 254 41.44 -13.07 3.23
CA GLY A 254 41.15 -14.51 3.17
C GLY A 254 39.67 -14.87 2.96
N SER A 255 38.77 -13.88 2.89
CA SER A 255 37.37 -14.13 2.51
C SER A 255 37.28 -14.72 1.09
N THR A 256 36.30 -15.61 0.86
CA THR A 256 36.00 -16.22 -0.44
C THR A 256 34.57 -15.90 -0.87
N LEU A 257 34.24 -16.12 -2.15
CA LEU A 257 32.87 -15.95 -2.67
C LEU A 257 31.90 -17.05 -2.18
N GLU A 258 32.41 -18.10 -1.55
CA GLU A 258 31.60 -19.23 -1.07
C GLU A 258 31.09 -19.02 0.36
N ALA A 259 31.84 -18.28 1.18
CA ALA A 259 31.51 -18.05 2.59
C ALA A 259 30.82 -16.69 2.82
N PRO A 260 29.89 -16.58 3.78
CA PRO A 260 29.34 -15.30 4.20
C PRO A 260 30.41 -14.32 4.68
N ILE A 261 30.25 -13.04 4.34
CA ILE A 261 31.15 -11.97 4.79
C ILE A 261 30.39 -10.94 5.64
N PRO A 262 31.06 -10.21 6.55
CA PRO A 262 30.40 -9.22 7.41
C PRO A 262 29.65 -8.13 6.63
N ALA A 263 30.11 -7.77 5.42
CA ALA A 263 29.43 -6.80 4.57
C ALA A 263 27.95 -7.16 4.29
N GLU A 264 27.58 -8.45 4.24
CA GLU A 264 26.19 -8.89 4.00
C GLU A 264 25.20 -8.39 5.07
N GLU A 265 25.69 -8.15 6.29
CA GLU A 265 24.89 -7.72 7.44
C GLU A 265 25.02 -6.21 7.71
N GLN A 266 26.16 -5.61 7.33
CA GLN A 266 26.42 -4.18 7.52
C GLN A 266 25.76 -3.30 6.45
N LEU A 267 25.55 -3.85 5.24
CA LEU A 267 24.86 -3.16 4.15
C LEU A 267 23.37 -3.53 4.17
N PHE A 268 22.59 -2.71 4.87
CA PHE A 268 21.16 -2.89 4.99
C PHE A 268 20.44 -2.44 3.71
N PRO A 269 19.66 -3.29 3.03
CA PRO A 269 18.90 -2.89 1.86
C PRO A 269 17.64 -2.14 2.28
N LEU A 270 17.74 -0.83 2.47
CA LEU A 270 16.58 0.03 2.75
C LEU A 270 15.51 -0.17 1.67
N ALA A 271 15.93 -0.13 0.41
CA ALA A 271 15.14 -0.60 -0.72
C ALA A 271 16.02 -1.44 -1.65
N TYR A 272 15.70 -2.73 -1.81
CA TYR A 272 16.50 -3.65 -2.61
C TYR A 272 16.22 -3.58 -4.11
N TYR A 273 15.04 -3.09 -4.49
CA TYR A 273 14.62 -2.90 -5.88
C TYR A 273 14.29 -1.43 -6.11
N ASP A 274 14.09 -1.01 -7.36
CA ASP A 274 13.38 0.23 -7.64
C ASP A 274 12.05 0.22 -6.88
N PHE A 275 11.72 1.33 -6.24
CA PHE A 275 10.60 1.37 -5.30
C PHE A 275 9.83 2.68 -5.39
N HIS A 276 8.53 2.57 -5.14
CA HIS A 276 7.66 3.73 -4.96
C HIS A 276 7.72 4.23 -3.52
N TYR A 277 7.56 5.54 -3.34
CA TYR A 277 7.49 6.16 -2.03
C TYR A 277 6.55 7.36 -2.00
N LEU A 278 6.12 7.73 -0.79
CA LEU A 278 5.27 8.87 -0.53
C LEU A 278 5.60 9.48 0.85
N PRO A 279 6.08 10.73 0.92
CA PRO A 279 6.19 11.45 2.18
C PRO A 279 4.83 11.97 2.66
N ARG A 280 4.55 11.84 3.96
CA ARG A 280 3.33 12.34 4.61
C ARG A 280 3.65 12.97 5.96
N THR A 281 2.67 13.66 6.54
CA THR A 281 2.73 14.10 7.94
C THR A 281 2.89 12.88 8.86
N PRO A 282 3.82 12.94 9.85
CA PRO A 282 4.04 11.82 10.74
C PRO A 282 2.86 11.66 11.70
N LEU A 283 2.05 10.62 11.49
CA LEU A 283 1.02 10.19 12.45
C LEU A 283 1.65 9.17 13.39
N LEU A 284 2.00 9.61 14.60
CA LEU A 284 2.90 8.84 15.48
C LEU A 284 2.19 7.69 16.18
N LEU A 285 0.93 7.87 16.58
CA LEU A 285 0.16 6.87 17.32
C LEU A 285 -0.45 5.83 16.37
N ALA A 286 -0.26 4.55 16.63
CA ALA A 286 -1.03 3.49 16.00
C ALA A 286 -2.51 3.51 16.47
N CYS A 287 -3.41 2.87 15.72
CA CYS A 287 -4.83 2.79 16.06
C CYS A 287 -5.10 2.34 17.50
N ASP A 288 -4.46 1.26 17.94
CA ASP A 288 -4.64 0.70 19.29
C ASP A 288 -4.09 1.63 20.39
N GLU A 289 -3.01 2.35 20.08
CA GLU A 289 -2.38 3.32 20.99
C GLU A 289 -3.29 4.54 21.14
N ALA A 290 -3.86 5.03 20.04
CA ALA A 290 -4.87 6.08 20.05
C ALA A 290 -6.12 5.65 20.83
N ALA A 291 -6.60 4.42 20.64
CA ALA A 291 -7.74 3.89 21.41
C ALA A 291 -7.47 3.88 22.92
N ALA A 292 -6.27 3.43 23.32
CA ALA A 292 -5.88 3.40 24.73
C ALA A 292 -5.74 4.82 25.34
N VAL A 293 -5.14 5.75 24.60
CA VAL A 293 -5.03 7.17 25.02
C VAL A 293 -6.42 7.80 25.11
N LEU A 294 -7.29 7.63 24.14
CA LEU A 294 -8.65 8.17 24.23
C LEU A 294 -9.48 7.49 25.34
N GLY A 295 -9.15 6.25 25.71
CA GLY A 295 -9.72 5.51 26.85
C GLY A 295 -9.11 5.85 28.22
N GLY A 296 -8.23 6.86 28.30
CA GLY A 296 -7.68 7.33 29.57
C GLY A 296 -6.42 6.63 30.06
N SER A 297 -5.77 5.78 29.25
CA SER A 297 -4.44 5.24 29.58
C SER A 297 -3.36 6.34 29.53
N SER A 298 -2.30 6.24 30.32
CA SER A 298 -1.19 7.19 30.19
C SER A 298 -0.45 6.98 28.86
N ILE A 299 0.08 8.06 28.28
CA ILE A 299 0.87 7.96 27.04
C ILE A 299 2.13 7.12 27.25
N ARG A 300 2.77 7.25 28.41
CA ARG A 300 3.99 6.51 28.75
C ARG A 300 3.76 5.00 28.81
N GLU A 301 2.75 4.55 29.56
CA GLU A 301 2.38 3.13 29.59
C GLU A 301 2.05 2.62 28.17
N THR A 302 1.37 3.44 27.36
CA THR A 302 0.98 3.05 26.00
C THR A 302 2.18 2.87 25.07
N LEU A 303 3.19 3.74 25.15
CA LEU A 303 4.42 3.64 24.37
C LEU A 303 5.34 2.53 24.92
N ASP A 304 5.36 2.32 26.23
CA ASP A 304 6.22 1.30 26.86
C ASP A 304 5.75 -0.15 26.58
N MET A 305 4.48 -0.35 26.20
CA MET A 305 3.93 -1.67 25.86
C MET A 305 4.58 -2.35 24.64
N ARG A 306 5.37 -1.63 23.82
CA ARG A 306 6.02 -2.19 22.64
C ARG A 306 7.48 -1.74 22.56
N GLU A 307 8.41 -2.68 22.53
CA GLU A 307 9.86 -2.41 22.46
C GLU A 307 10.23 -1.46 21.30
N MET A 308 9.61 -1.66 20.13
CA MET A 308 9.74 -0.81 18.93
C MET A 308 9.31 0.66 19.13
N ARG A 309 8.60 0.97 20.22
CA ARG A 309 8.09 2.33 20.51
C ARG A 309 8.96 3.11 21.49
N ARG A 310 9.92 2.47 22.17
CA ARG A 310 10.90 3.17 23.01
C ARG A 310 11.79 4.11 22.20
N GLU A 311 12.20 3.67 21.01
CA GLU A 311 13.01 4.47 20.07
C GLU A 311 12.26 5.72 19.61
N LEU A 312 10.95 5.60 19.34
CA LEU A 312 10.14 6.77 19.00
C LEU A 312 10.08 7.76 20.17
N ALA A 313 9.97 7.27 21.42
CA ALA A 313 9.90 8.13 22.60
C ALA A 313 11.20 8.91 22.87
N SER A 314 12.35 8.44 22.38
CA SER A 314 13.62 9.18 22.48
C SER A 314 13.77 10.29 21.44
N GLU A 315 13.01 10.26 20.35
CA GLU A 315 13.07 11.28 19.30
C GLU A 315 12.31 12.56 19.67
N PRO A 316 12.71 13.75 19.16
CA PRO A 316 12.06 15.03 19.48
C PRO A 316 10.53 15.01 19.27
N GLN A 317 10.05 14.33 18.24
CA GLN A 317 8.63 14.25 17.91
C GLN A 317 7.88 13.35 18.91
N GLY A 318 8.49 12.25 19.36
CA GLY A 318 7.93 11.40 20.40
C GLY A 318 8.01 12.03 21.78
N GLN A 319 9.08 12.78 22.08
CA GLN A 319 9.20 13.59 23.29
C GLN A 319 8.12 14.68 23.34
N HIS A 320 7.90 15.40 22.22
CA HIS A 320 6.83 16.40 22.12
C HIS A 320 5.45 15.79 22.32
N LEU A 321 5.17 14.65 21.67
CA LEU A 321 3.92 13.90 21.86
C LEU A 321 3.74 13.48 23.32
N THR A 322 4.79 12.93 23.94
CA THR A 322 4.76 12.48 25.33
C THR A 322 4.53 13.65 26.28
N ALA A 323 5.23 14.76 26.09
CA ALA A 323 5.06 15.97 26.89
C ALA A 323 3.65 16.55 26.77
N ALA A 324 3.10 16.60 25.56
CA ALA A 324 1.74 17.09 25.31
C ALA A 324 0.67 16.22 25.99
N LEU A 325 0.81 14.90 25.92
CA LEU A 325 -0.16 13.93 26.43
C LEU A 325 0.15 13.45 27.88
N SER A 326 0.99 14.19 28.59
CA SER A 326 1.33 13.97 30.00
C SER A 326 0.96 15.18 30.87
N PRO A 327 0.76 14.99 32.19
CA PRO A 327 0.68 16.09 33.14
C PRO A 327 1.93 16.99 33.09
N PRO A 328 1.81 18.30 33.41
CA PRO A 328 0.66 18.98 34.04
C PRO A 328 -0.42 19.48 33.06
N ASN A 329 -0.32 19.17 31.77
CA ASN A 329 -1.31 19.61 30.78
C ASN A 329 -2.69 19.03 31.11
N GLN A 330 -3.75 19.83 31.00
CA GLN A 330 -5.12 19.36 31.16
C GLN A 330 -5.41 18.27 30.11
N GLN A 331 -5.67 17.03 30.56
CA GLN A 331 -5.84 15.88 29.66
C GLN A 331 -7.30 15.66 29.25
N PHE A 332 -8.22 15.90 30.18
CA PHE A 332 -9.66 15.73 30.03
C PHE A 332 -10.41 16.87 30.76
N PHE A 333 -11.68 17.07 30.43
CA PHE A 333 -12.55 18.00 31.16
C PHE A 333 -13.02 17.43 32.50
N PHE A 334 -13.32 16.13 32.53
CA PHE A 334 -13.96 15.49 33.67
C PHE A 334 -13.04 14.53 34.42
N GLU A 335 -11.72 14.71 34.33
CA GLU A 335 -10.76 13.89 35.07
C GLU A 335 -11.03 13.95 36.58
N GLY A 336 -11.24 12.78 37.21
CA GLY A 336 -11.58 12.69 38.64
C GLY A 336 -13.08 12.82 38.96
N ASP A 337 -13.94 13.07 37.97
CA ASP A 337 -15.39 13.08 38.18
C ASP A 337 -15.91 11.69 38.62
N ARG A 338 -16.73 11.69 39.68
CA ARG A 338 -17.33 10.47 40.24
C ARG A 338 -18.72 10.17 39.68
N THR A 339 -19.33 11.10 38.95
CA THR A 339 -20.68 10.95 38.39
C THR A 339 -20.72 10.18 37.07
N GLY A 340 -19.56 9.77 36.55
CA GLY A 340 -19.43 9.01 35.31
C GLY A 340 -19.26 9.87 34.05
N LEU A 341 -19.17 11.20 34.16
CA LEU A 341 -18.95 12.08 33.00
C LEU A 341 -17.62 11.80 32.31
N PHE A 342 -16.61 11.38 33.08
CA PHE A 342 -15.33 11.00 32.50
C PHE A 342 -15.42 9.79 31.55
N VAL A 343 -16.26 8.81 31.89
CA VAL A 343 -16.49 7.63 31.05
C VAL A 343 -17.17 8.04 29.75
N LEU A 344 -18.16 8.93 29.84
CA LEU A 344 -18.85 9.49 28.68
C LEU A 344 -17.92 10.34 27.80
N GLU A 345 -17.00 11.10 28.39
CA GLU A 345 -15.98 11.85 27.66
C GLU A 345 -15.06 10.92 26.87
N CYS A 346 -14.54 9.86 27.49
CA CYS A 346 -13.70 8.87 26.81
C CYS A 346 -14.46 8.20 25.64
N LEU A 347 -15.72 7.81 25.87
CA LEU A 347 -16.58 7.24 24.84
C LEU A 347 -16.81 8.23 23.70
N TYR A 348 -17.14 9.49 24.01
CA TYR A 348 -17.37 10.54 23.02
C TYR A 348 -16.13 10.78 22.15
N LEU A 349 -14.94 10.86 22.75
CA LEU A 349 -13.69 11.01 22.02
C LEU A 349 -13.43 9.83 21.08
N LYS A 350 -13.68 8.60 21.55
CA LYS A 350 -13.53 7.40 20.71
C LYS A 350 -14.52 7.38 19.54
N LEU A 351 -15.79 7.72 19.78
CA LEU A 351 -16.81 7.82 18.74
C LEU A 351 -16.47 8.91 17.71
N THR A 352 -15.95 10.05 18.18
CA THR A 352 -15.50 11.14 17.33
C THR A 352 -14.35 10.69 16.43
N ALA A 353 -13.36 9.98 16.97
CA ALA A 353 -12.25 9.42 16.19
C ALA A 353 -12.73 8.45 15.09
N ILE A 354 -13.68 7.55 15.39
CA ILE A 354 -14.26 6.66 14.37
C ILE A 354 -15.06 7.44 13.31
N SER A 355 -15.79 8.49 13.72
CA SER A 355 -16.49 9.37 12.78
C SER A 355 -15.54 10.03 11.78
N ARG A 356 -14.32 10.40 12.21
CA ARG A 356 -13.28 10.91 11.30
C ARG A 356 -12.80 9.87 10.30
N VAL A 357 -12.66 8.61 10.70
CA VAL A 357 -12.32 7.51 9.78
C VAL A 357 -13.41 7.34 8.72
N LEU A 358 -14.68 7.38 9.12
CA LEU A 358 -15.82 7.34 8.20
C LEU A 358 -15.81 8.49 7.19
N GLN A 359 -15.56 9.71 7.66
CA GLN A 359 -15.42 10.87 6.78
C GLN A 359 -14.25 10.70 5.81
N GLY A 360 -13.11 10.17 6.27
CA GLY A 360 -11.95 9.86 5.44
C GLY A 360 -12.26 8.85 4.33
N LEU A 361 -12.99 7.77 4.64
CA LEU A 361 -13.41 6.76 3.67
C LEU A 361 -14.37 7.35 2.61
N LEU A 362 -15.35 8.14 3.03
CA LEU A 362 -16.27 8.82 2.12
C LEU A 362 -15.53 9.81 1.21
N ASN A 363 -14.57 10.55 1.75
CA ASN A 363 -13.75 11.47 0.96
C ASN A 363 -12.86 10.73 -0.04
N LEU A 364 -12.25 9.61 0.37
CA LEU A 364 -11.49 8.75 -0.55
C LEU A 364 -12.37 8.28 -1.71
N GLN A 365 -13.57 7.78 -1.42
CA GLN A 365 -14.49 7.32 -2.46
C GLN A 365 -14.91 8.45 -3.41
N ARG A 366 -15.23 9.64 -2.87
CA ARG A 366 -15.61 10.81 -3.69
C ARG A 366 -14.48 11.29 -4.58
N ASN A 367 -13.25 11.33 -4.05
CA ASN A 367 -12.11 11.92 -4.76
C ASN A 367 -11.42 10.94 -5.71
N ALA A 368 -11.34 9.65 -5.34
CA ALA A 368 -10.60 8.64 -6.11
C ALA A 368 -11.52 7.67 -6.87
N GLY A 369 -12.84 7.73 -6.68
CA GLY A 369 -13.80 6.88 -7.39
C GLY A 369 -13.67 5.38 -7.11
N ARG A 370 -13.02 5.01 -6.00
CA ARG A 370 -12.73 3.61 -5.64
C ARG A 370 -12.98 3.30 -4.16
N PRO A 371 -13.30 2.04 -3.81
CA PRO A 371 -13.42 1.62 -2.42
C PRO A 371 -12.05 1.43 -1.76
N HIS A 372 -12.04 1.29 -0.43
CA HIS A 372 -10.80 1.04 0.32
C HIS A 372 -10.52 -0.47 0.47
N LEU A 373 -11.55 -1.31 0.63
CA LEU A 373 -11.58 -2.78 0.72
C LEU A 373 -10.60 -3.47 1.70
N GLY A 374 -9.74 -2.75 2.41
CA GLY A 374 -8.72 -3.31 3.31
C GLY A 374 -8.66 -2.62 4.65
N LEU A 375 -9.78 -2.12 5.17
CA LEU A 375 -9.75 -1.33 6.39
C LEU A 375 -9.29 -2.20 7.58
N SER A 376 -8.22 -1.78 8.27
CA SER A 376 -7.65 -2.53 9.39
C SER A 376 -6.90 -1.59 10.35
N PRO A 377 -6.64 -2.00 11.61
CA PRO A 377 -5.97 -1.14 12.60
C PRO A 377 -4.58 -0.67 12.15
N THR A 378 -3.89 -1.42 11.29
CA THR A 378 -2.55 -1.08 10.79
C THR A 378 -2.57 0.07 9.78
N ARG A 379 -3.74 0.42 9.24
CA ARG A 379 -3.96 1.51 8.28
C ARG A 379 -4.59 2.76 8.89
N LEU A 380 -4.77 2.75 10.21
CA LEU A 380 -5.28 3.87 10.97
C LEU A 380 -4.19 4.33 11.93
N ARG A 381 -3.93 5.62 11.92
CA ARG A 381 -2.98 6.25 12.84
C ARG A 381 -3.50 7.58 13.30
N ALA A 382 -3.07 8.03 14.46
CA ALA A 382 -3.48 9.30 15.02
C ALA A 382 -2.32 10.30 15.09
N ALA A 383 -2.66 11.56 14.86
CA ALA A 383 -1.82 12.70 15.20
C ALA A 383 -2.36 13.41 16.44
N TYR A 384 -1.45 14.04 17.17
CA TYR A 384 -1.78 15.09 18.12
C TYR A 384 -1.63 16.45 17.42
N ARG A 385 -2.67 17.28 17.43
CA ARG A 385 -2.68 18.61 16.81
C ARG A 385 -2.63 19.70 17.88
N ALA A 386 -1.44 20.25 18.14
CA ALA A 386 -1.23 21.25 19.19
C ALA A 386 -2.02 22.57 18.99
N GLU A 387 -2.47 22.86 17.76
CA GLU A 387 -3.13 24.12 17.37
C GLU A 387 -4.53 24.33 17.99
N ALA A 388 -5.12 23.32 18.64
CA ALA A 388 -6.38 23.46 19.37
C ALA A 388 -6.14 23.92 20.82
N SER A 389 -5.62 25.13 21.00
CA SER A 389 -5.05 25.66 22.27
C SER A 389 -6.03 25.92 23.42
N HIS A 390 -7.29 25.52 23.31
CA HIS A 390 -8.32 25.75 24.33
C HIS A 390 -9.03 24.48 24.81
N LEU A 391 -8.68 23.32 24.24
CA LEU A 391 -9.25 22.04 24.64
C LEU A 391 -8.21 21.22 25.42
N PRO A 392 -8.65 20.29 26.28
CA PRO A 392 -7.76 19.32 26.88
C PRO A 392 -6.99 18.53 25.82
N ALA A 393 -5.73 18.19 26.08
CA ALA A 393 -4.79 17.69 25.06
C ALA A 393 -5.32 16.48 24.26
N ARG A 394 -6.13 15.61 24.88
CA ARG A 394 -6.65 14.39 24.23
C ARG A 394 -7.81 14.65 23.27
N TRP A 395 -8.47 15.80 23.35
CA TRP A 395 -9.45 16.26 22.36
C TRP A 395 -8.79 16.62 21.03
N SER A 396 -7.48 16.85 21.04
CA SER A 396 -6.67 17.17 19.87
C SER A 396 -6.05 15.94 19.20
N VAL A 397 -6.40 14.73 19.65
CA VAL A 397 -5.98 13.47 19.03
C VAL A 397 -6.95 13.13 17.90
N ASP A 398 -6.43 13.07 16.68
CA ASP A 398 -7.21 12.90 15.46
C ASP A 398 -6.77 11.63 14.73
N LEU A 399 -7.69 10.67 14.62
CA LEU A 399 -7.47 9.38 13.95
C LEU A 399 -7.74 9.50 12.44
N GLN A 400 -6.77 9.10 11.63
CA GLN A 400 -6.82 9.26 10.18
C GLN A 400 -6.49 7.97 9.45
N LEU A 401 -7.01 7.87 8.22
CA LEU A 401 -6.65 6.84 7.27
C LEU A 401 -5.26 7.12 6.68
N THR A 402 -4.31 6.21 6.90
CA THR A 402 -2.93 6.36 6.42
C THR A 402 -2.66 5.73 5.08
N ASP A 403 -3.47 4.77 4.68
CA ASP A 403 -3.23 4.02 3.44
C ASP A 403 -4.14 4.53 2.31
N ALA A 404 -3.53 4.85 1.18
CA ALA A 404 -4.20 5.18 -0.08
C ALA A 404 -3.86 4.16 -1.19
N VAL A 405 -3.11 3.10 -0.91
CA VAL A 405 -2.55 2.11 -1.84
C VAL A 405 -3.25 0.77 -1.60
N SER A 406 -4.58 0.81 -1.46
CA SER A 406 -5.34 -0.31 -0.89
C SER A 406 -6.17 -1.13 -1.89
N THR A 407 -6.36 -0.67 -3.12
CA THR A 407 -7.22 -1.34 -4.10
C THR A 407 -6.69 -1.17 -5.51
N ALA A 408 -6.71 -2.28 -6.26
CA ALA A 408 -6.36 -2.34 -7.67
C ALA A 408 -7.57 -2.83 -8.48
N PRO A 409 -7.66 -2.48 -9.78
CA PRO A 409 -8.49 -3.23 -10.70
C PRO A 409 -8.12 -4.73 -10.66
N LEU A 410 -9.14 -5.59 -10.71
CA LEU A 410 -8.93 -7.03 -10.77
C LEU A 410 -8.25 -7.40 -12.10
N ALA A 411 -7.05 -7.97 -12.06
CA ALA A 411 -6.20 -8.15 -13.24
C ALA A 411 -6.86 -9.00 -14.33
N SER A 412 -7.49 -10.12 -13.95
CA SER A 412 -8.22 -11.01 -14.85
C SER A 412 -9.30 -10.28 -15.67
N LEU A 413 -10.04 -9.36 -15.04
CA LEU A 413 -11.05 -8.57 -15.74
C LEU A 413 -10.41 -7.41 -16.51
N ASP A 414 -9.50 -6.66 -15.88
CA ASP A 414 -8.91 -5.44 -16.45
C ASP A 414 -8.15 -5.68 -17.78
N ARG A 415 -7.58 -6.88 -17.99
CA ARG A 415 -6.93 -7.25 -19.26
C ARG A 415 -7.86 -7.28 -20.47
N GLU A 416 -9.11 -7.67 -20.27
CA GLU A 416 -10.14 -7.76 -21.32
C GLU A 416 -11.12 -6.58 -21.26
N ARG A 417 -10.69 -5.47 -20.65
CA ARG A 417 -11.55 -4.33 -20.38
C ARG A 417 -12.07 -3.68 -21.66
N VAL A 418 -13.37 -3.48 -21.70
CA VAL A 418 -14.07 -2.75 -22.76
C VAL A 418 -14.24 -1.28 -22.35
N PRO A 419 -14.23 -0.30 -23.28
CA PRO A 419 -14.47 1.10 -22.94
C PRO A 419 -15.75 1.30 -22.12
N ASP A 420 -15.70 2.25 -21.17
CA ASP A 420 -16.80 2.70 -20.30
C ASP A 420 -17.40 1.68 -19.32
N GLU A 421 -16.89 0.44 -19.27
CA GLU A 421 -17.38 -0.53 -18.29
C GLU A 421 -16.93 -0.16 -16.84
N PRO A 422 -17.74 -0.50 -15.81
CA PRO A 422 -17.36 -0.37 -14.40
C PRO A 422 -16.03 -1.05 -14.07
N ILE A 423 -15.20 -0.40 -13.26
CA ILE A 423 -13.99 -1.04 -12.71
C ILE A 423 -14.39 -1.92 -11.54
N VAL A 424 -14.03 -3.20 -11.62
CA VAL A 424 -14.12 -4.13 -10.49
C VAL A 424 -12.85 -4.02 -9.68
N TRP A 425 -12.99 -3.56 -8.44
CA TRP A 425 -11.89 -3.38 -7.53
C TRP A 425 -11.67 -4.62 -6.68
N ALA A 426 -10.41 -4.95 -6.46
CA ALA A 426 -10.00 -6.01 -5.57
C ALA A 426 -8.92 -5.53 -4.60
N ILE A 427 -8.82 -6.26 -3.51
CA ILE A 427 -7.71 -6.16 -2.58
C ILE A 427 -6.46 -6.69 -3.30
N PRO A 428 -5.42 -5.87 -3.56
CA PRO A 428 -4.16 -6.38 -4.06
C PRO A 428 -3.56 -7.30 -2.99
N GLN A 429 -3.27 -8.55 -3.36
CA GLN A 429 -2.38 -9.40 -2.58
C GLN A 429 -0.97 -8.78 -2.53
N PRO A 430 -0.21 -9.05 -1.48
CA PRO A 430 -0.49 -9.96 -0.39
C PRO A 430 -1.20 -9.31 0.77
N ARG A 431 -2.32 -9.88 1.18
CA ARG A 431 -2.92 -9.52 2.47
C ARG A 431 -3.15 -10.76 3.28
N VAL A 432 -2.33 -10.92 4.31
CA VAL A 432 -2.72 -11.65 5.51
C VAL A 432 -3.43 -10.65 6.41
N GLU A 433 -4.65 -10.25 6.06
CA GLU A 433 -5.48 -9.52 7.01
C GLU A 433 -6.39 -10.53 7.72
N PRO A 434 -6.10 -10.92 8.99
CA PRO A 434 -7.02 -11.75 9.78
C PRO A 434 -8.37 -11.06 10.01
N PHE A 435 -8.47 -9.79 9.63
CA PHE A 435 -9.61 -8.93 9.83
C PHE A 435 -10.71 -9.08 8.78
N LEU A 436 -10.43 -9.71 7.64
CA LEU A 436 -11.41 -9.97 6.58
C LEU A 436 -11.82 -11.45 6.57
N PRO A 437 -13.12 -11.78 6.56
CA PRO A 437 -13.59 -13.14 6.31
C PRO A 437 -13.04 -13.68 4.97
N SER A 438 -12.68 -14.97 4.91
CA SER A 438 -12.10 -15.57 3.69
C SER A 438 -12.99 -15.44 2.45
N GLY A 439 -14.31 -15.42 2.62
CA GLY A 439 -15.27 -15.18 1.53
C GLY A 439 -15.22 -13.76 0.94
N MET A 440 -14.66 -12.79 1.66
CA MET A 440 -14.44 -11.42 1.19
C MET A 440 -13.07 -11.22 0.51
N LEU A 441 -12.21 -12.24 0.54
CA LEU A 441 -10.94 -12.23 -0.20
C LEU A 441 -11.13 -12.66 -1.67
N LYS A 442 -12.29 -13.23 -2.02
CA LYS A 442 -12.65 -13.57 -3.40
C LYS A 442 -13.37 -12.40 -4.07
N PRO A 443 -12.97 -12.04 -5.30
CA PRO A 443 -13.87 -11.34 -6.19
C PRO A 443 -15.20 -12.12 -6.27
N GLN A 444 -16.31 -11.44 -6.05
CA GLN A 444 -17.63 -12.06 -6.15
C GLN A 444 -18.05 -12.03 -7.63
N ILE A 445 -17.60 -13.06 -8.34
CA ILE A 445 -17.85 -13.26 -9.76
C ILE A 445 -18.74 -14.49 -9.92
N GLN A 446 -19.80 -14.33 -10.71
CA GLN A 446 -20.68 -15.41 -11.10
C GLN A 446 -20.72 -15.48 -12.62
N THR A 447 -20.63 -16.68 -13.16
CA THR A 447 -20.79 -16.93 -14.58
C THR A 447 -22.11 -17.68 -14.79
N LEU A 448 -22.97 -17.15 -15.64
CA LEU A 448 -24.27 -17.71 -15.98
C LEU A 448 -24.36 -17.96 -17.48
N SER A 449 -25.06 -19.01 -17.87
CA SER A 449 -25.56 -19.13 -19.25
C SER A 449 -26.91 -18.43 -19.34
N MET A 450 -27.02 -17.43 -20.20
CA MET A 450 -28.26 -16.65 -20.37
C MET A 450 -28.63 -16.57 -21.84
N ARG A 451 -29.93 -16.57 -22.13
CA ARG A 451 -30.44 -16.26 -23.47
C ARG A 451 -30.48 -14.76 -23.67
N VAL A 452 -30.01 -14.29 -24.82
CA VAL A 452 -30.09 -12.88 -25.22
C VAL A 452 -31.37 -12.62 -26.00
N GLU A 453 -32.10 -11.59 -25.62
CA GLU A 453 -33.21 -11.03 -26.37
C GLU A 453 -32.86 -9.57 -26.70
N THR A 454 -32.36 -9.35 -27.91
CA THR A 454 -31.86 -8.07 -28.37
C THR A 454 -33.03 -7.10 -28.58
N ARG A 455 -33.00 -5.96 -27.89
CA ARG A 455 -33.95 -4.86 -28.11
C ARG A 455 -33.41 -3.87 -29.14
N LYS A 456 -32.10 -3.61 -29.06
CA LYS A 456 -31.39 -2.72 -29.96
C LYS A 456 -29.92 -3.14 -30.04
N LEU A 457 -29.36 -3.10 -31.23
CA LEU A 457 -27.94 -3.32 -31.48
C LEU A 457 -27.46 -2.30 -32.51
N ASP A 458 -26.81 -1.24 -32.04
CA ASP A 458 -26.28 -0.19 -32.89
C ASP A 458 -24.79 -0.45 -33.18
N SER A 459 -24.31 0.03 -34.32
CA SER A 459 -22.89 0.00 -34.68
C SER A 459 -22.37 1.40 -34.92
N ARG A 460 -21.23 1.73 -34.33
CA ARG A 460 -20.48 2.96 -34.60
C ARG A 460 -19.08 2.62 -35.07
N THR A 461 -18.70 3.13 -36.24
CA THR A 461 -17.35 2.95 -36.76
C THR A 461 -16.44 4.06 -36.25
N GLU A 462 -15.32 3.69 -35.65
CA GLU A 462 -14.26 4.58 -35.17
C GLU A 462 -12.93 4.15 -35.81
N GLY A 463 -12.58 4.79 -36.93
CA GLY A 463 -11.42 4.41 -37.74
C GLY A 463 -11.60 3.02 -38.37
N PRO A 464 -10.63 2.10 -38.25
CA PRO A 464 -10.74 0.74 -38.81
C PRO A 464 -11.56 -0.21 -37.93
N LYS A 465 -12.07 0.24 -36.78
CA LYS A 465 -12.79 -0.59 -35.82
C LYS A 465 -14.26 -0.21 -35.73
N THR A 466 -15.12 -1.20 -35.54
CA THR A 466 -16.55 -1.04 -35.31
C THR A 466 -16.87 -1.38 -33.86
N ILE A 467 -17.47 -0.43 -33.14
CA ILE A 467 -17.96 -0.61 -31.78
C ILE A 467 -19.45 -0.90 -31.86
N LEU A 468 -19.90 -1.98 -31.21
CA LEU A 468 -21.31 -2.32 -31.09
C LEU A 468 -21.86 -1.86 -29.75
N GLU A 469 -23.06 -1.27 -29.74
CA GLU A 469 -23.82 -0.93 -28.54
C GLU A 469 -25.04 -1.84 -28.43
N LEU A 470 -25.12 -2.63 -27.36
CA LEU A 470 -26.16 -3.63 -27.13
C LEU A 470 -27.10 -3.18 -26.01
N ASP A 471 -28.41 -3.10 -26.32
CA ASP A 471 -29.51 -3.07 -25.35
C ASP A 471 -30.28 -4.38 -25.49
N ALA A 472 -30.23 -5.22 -24.47
CA ALA A 472 -30.83 -6.55 -24.50
C ALA A 472 -31.45 -6.93 -23.16
N ARG A 473 -32.42 -7.83 -23.22
CA ARG A 473 -32.87 -8.58 -22.05
C ARG A 473 -32.09 -9.89 -21.99
N LEU A 474 -31.50 -10.17 -20.84
CA LEU A 474 -30.79 -11.42 -20.56
C LEU A 474 -31.67 -12.28 -19.66
N VAL A 475 -31.97 -13.50 -20.10
CA VAL A 475 -32.93 -14.40 -19.44
C VAL A 475 -32.24 -15.69 -18.98
N SER A 476 -32.43 -16.06 -17.72
CA SER A 476 -31.97 -17.33 -17.14
C SER A 476 -32.78 -17.68 -15.90
N GLU A 477 -33.21 -18.93 -15.78
CA GLU A 477 -33.91 -19.43 -14.58
C GLU A 477 -33.01 -19.44 -13.33
N SER A 478 -31.70 -19.48 -13.52
CA SER A 478 -30.72 -19.47 -12.43
C SER A 478 -30.39 -18.06 -11.92
N PHE A 479 -30.94 -17.00 -12.53
CA PHE A 479 -30.66 -15.62 -12.12
C PHE A 479 -31.54 -15.19 -10.94
N ALA A 480 -30.89 -14.81 -9.84
CA ALA A 480 -31.53 -14.28 -8.63
C ALA A 480 -31.26 -12.75 -8.49
N PRO A 481 -32.28 -11.88 -8.66
CA PRO A 481 -32.09 -10.43 -8.60
C PRO A 481 -31.53 -9.92 -7.27
N THR A 482 -31.81 -10.62 -6.15
CA THR A 482 -31.37 -10.24 -4.81
C THR A 482 -29.86 -10.38 -4.60
N GLU A 483 -29.17 -11.08 -5.50
CA GLU A 483 -27.73 -11.33 -5.43
C GLU A 483 -26.92 -10.29 -6.21
N HIS A 484 -27.56 -9.35 -6.92
CA HIS A 484 -26.87 -8.42 -7.82
C HIS A 484 -27.37 -6.98 -7.68
N GLY A 485 -26.46 -6.03 -7.86
CA GLY A 485 -26.73 -4.60 -7.80
C GLY A 485 -26.64 -3.92 -9.16
N ARG A 486 -27.31 -2.77 -9.31
CA ARG A 486 -27.27 -1.91 -10.51
C ARG A 486 -25.87 -1.37 -10.88
N HIS A 487 -24.90 -1.50 -9.97
CA HIS A 487 -23.53 -1.03 -10.15
C HIS A 487 -22.57 -2.14 -10.56
N ASP A 488 -23.02 -3.40 -10.57
CA ASP A 488 -22.18 -4.54 -10.92
C ASP A 488 -21.75 -4.47 -12.39
N LEU A 489 -20.55 -4.96 -12.63
CA LEU A 489 -20.05 -5.16 -13.98
C LEU A 489 -20.77 -6.38 -14.57
N ILE A 490 -21.37 -6.19 -15.73
CA ILE A 490 -21.91 -7.28 -16.54
C ILE A 490 -21.07 -7.38 -17.80
N ARG A 491 -20.54 -8.57 -18.06
CA ARG A 491 -19.92 -8.92 -19.34
C ARG A 491 -20.71 -9.99 -20.05
N VAL A 492 -21.13 -9.68 -21.27
CA VAL A 492 -21.76 -10.66 -22.16
C VAL A 492 -20.70 -11.17 -23.12
N VAL A 493 -20.39 -12.46 -23.03
CA VAL A 493 -19.38 -13.14 -23.85
C VAL A 493 -20.10 -13.96 -24.91
N ALA A 494 -20.09 -13.44 -26.13
CA ALA A 494 -20.63 -14.12 -27.30
C ALA A 494 -19.51 -14.86 -28.03
N SER A 495 -19.60 -16.18 -28.11
CA SER A 495 -18.68 -17.01 -28.89
C SER A 495 -19.16 -17.07 -30.34
N SER A 496 -18.30 -16.71 -31.30
CA SER A 496 -18.55 -16.86 -32.74
C SER A 496 -17.54 -17.84 -33.36
N SER A 497 -17.84 -18.36 -34.54
CA SER A 497 -16.94 -19.24 -35.31
C SER A 497 -15.57 -18.60 -35.65
N THR A 498 -15.45 -17.28 -35.54
CA THR A 498 -14.22 -16.53 -35.81
C THR A 498 -13.54 -15.95 -34.58
N GLY A 499 -14.11 -16.15 -33.38
CA GLY A 499 -13.55 -15.64 -32.13
C GLY A 499 -14.57 -15.23 -31.09
N ARG A 500 -14.06 -14.89 -29.91
CA ARG A 500 -14.83 -14.47 -28.72
C ARG A 500 -15.04 -12.95 -28.74
N VAL A 501 -16.29 -12.50 -28.60
CA VAL A 501 -16.65 -11.07 -28.51
C VAL A 501 -17.19 -10.79 -27.11
N VAL A 502 -16.70 -9.72 -26.48
CA VAL A 502 -17.12 -9.31 -25.14
C VAL A 502 -17.82 -7.96 -25.21
N PHE A 503 -19.03 -7.90 -24.65
CA PHE A 503 -19.72 -6.65 -24.35
C PHE A 503 -19.59 -6.34 -22.86
N GLY A 504 -19.05 -5.17 -22.52
CA GLY A 504 -18.98 -4.66 -21.14
C GLY A 504 -20.08 -3.64 -20.88
N GLY A 505 -20.78 -3.75 -19.75
CA GLY A 505 -21.91 -2.86 -19.46
C GLY A 505 -22.46 -2.98 -18.04
N ARG A 506 -23.71 -2.53 -17.88
CA ARG A 506 -24.42 -2.51 -16.59
C ARG A 506 -25.84 -3.04 -16.71
N MET A 507 -26.32 -3.54 -15.58
CA MET A 507 -27.73 -3.84 -15.36
C MET A 507 -28.53 -2.54 -15.19
N ARG A 508 -29.70 -2.44 -15.83
CA ARG A 508 -30.63 -1.30 -15.70
C ARG A 508 -31.86 -1.62 -14.87
N GLU A 509 -32.51 -2.73 -15.20
CA GLU A 509 -33.75 -3.20 -14.59
C GLU A 509 -33.62 -4.70 -14.36
N SER A 510 -34.00 -5.21 -13.19
CA SER A 510 -33.95 -6.63 -12.86
C SER A 510 -35.33 -7.16 -12.50
N SER A 511 -35.56 -8.43 -12.83
CA SER A 511 -36.80 -9.16 -12.54
C SER A 511 -36.46 -10.63 -12.27
N PRO A 512 -37.34 -11.39 -11.60
CA PRO A 512 -37.16 -12.84 -11.53
C PRO A 512 -36.95 -13.43 -12.94
N GLY A 513 -35.89 -14.24 -13.10
CA GLY A 513 -35.56 -14.88 -14.38
C GLY A 513 -34.76 -14.03 -15.38
N GLY A 514 -34.38 -12.78 -15.06
CA GLY A 514 -33.49 -12.02 -15.94
C GLY A 514 -33.38 -10.52 -15.68
N PHE A 515 -32.64 -9.81 -16.53
CA PHE A 515 -32.45 -8.38 -16.40
C PHE A 515 -32.20 -7.69 -17.75
N ARG A 516 -32.42 -6.37 -17.80
CA ARG A 516 -32.06 -5.52 -18.92
C ARG A 516 -30.60 -5.10 -18.81
N PHE A 517 -29.83 -5.38 -19.84
CA PHE A 517 -28.42 -5.05 -20.01
C PHE A 517 -28.26 -3.94 -21.05
N ILE A 518 -27.38 -2.98 -20.74
CA ILE A 518 -26.88 -2.03 -21.73
C ILE A 518 -25.35 -2.03 -21.65
N GLY A 519 -24.69 -2.28 -22.77
CA GLY A 519 -23.22 -2.32 -22.85
C GLY A 519 -22.68 -2.12 -24.25
N ARG A 520 -21.35 -2.09 -24.34
CA ARG A 520 -20.61 -1.85 -25.60
C ARG A 520 -19.61 -2.96 -25.83
N SER A 521 -19.22 -3.21 -27.08
CA SER A 521 -18.10 -4.10 -27.41
C SER A 521 -16.77 -3.36 -27.41
N ALA A 522 -15.66 -4.10 -27.35
CA ALA A 522 -14.38 -3.57 -27.82
C ALA A 522 -14.46 -3.27 -29.33
N GLY A 523 -13.54 -2.47 -29.87
CA GLY A 523 -13.51 -2.20 -31.30
C GLY A 523 -13.22 -3.47 -32.11
N LEU A 524 -14.17 -3.90 -32.92
CA LEU A 524 -14.15 -5.12 -33.74
C LEU A 524 -13.76 -4.81 -35.18
N ASP A 525 -13.26 -5.80 -35.92
CA ASP A 525 -13.26 -5.71 -37.39
C ASP A 525 -14.69 -5.80 -37.94
N ALA A 526 -14.88 -5.37 -39.19
CA ALA A 526 -16.20 -5.29 -39.82
C ALA A 526 -16.90 -6.66 -39.94
N ASP A 527 -16.11 -7.71 -40.16
CA ASP A 527 -16.61 -9.06 -40.34
C ASP A 527 -17.12 -9.68 -39.03
N ALA A 528 -16.37 -9.48 -37.94
CA ALA A 528 -16.78 -9.86 -36.59
C ALA A 528 -18.03 -9.08 -36.15
N ALA A 529 -18.08 -7.77 -36.44
CA ALA A 529 -19.24 -6.93 -36.11
C ALA A 529 -20.53 -7.43 -36.81
N ARG A 530 -20.46 -7.70 -38.12
CA ARG A 530 -21.60 -8.21 -38.90
C ARG A 530 -22.10 -9.56 -38.37
N ARG A 531 -21.19 -10.51 -38.09
CA ARG A 531 -21.59 -11.84 -37.59
C ARG A 531 -22.31 -11.78 -36.25
N VAL A 532 -21.83 -10.91 -35.35
CA VAL A 532 -22.50 -10.67 -34.06
C VAL A 532 -23.89 -10.10 -34.28
N GLN A 533 -24.07 -9.15 -35.21
CA GLN A 533 -25.39 -8.62 -35.53
C GLN A 533 -26.37 -9.68 -36.06
N GLU A 534 -25.88 -10.64 -36.86
CA GLU A 534 -26.71 -11.70 -37.45
C GLU A 534 -27.13 -12.79 -36.44
N HIS A 535 -26.28 -13.12 -35.46
CA HIS A 535 -26.44 -14.34 -34.66
C HIS A 535 -26.60 -14.11 -33.15
N LEU A 536 -26.50 -12.88 -32.65
CA LEU A 536 -26.57 -12.63 -31.21
C LEU A 536 -27.98 -12.80 -30.64
N ASP A 537 -29.01 -12.34 -31.37
CA ASP A 537 -30.38 -12.41 -30.87
C ASP A 537 -30.87 -13.86 -30.75
N GLY A 538 -31.50 -14.18 -29.61
CA GLY A 538 -31.97 -15.53 -29.29
C GLY A 538 -30.87 -16.53 -28.90
N SER A 539 -29.59 -16.17 -29.03
CA SER A 539 -28.47 -17.05 -28.68
C SER A 539 -28.30 -17.23 -27.16
N VAL A 540 -27.69 -18.34 -26.76
CA VAL A 540 -27.23 -18.55 -25.39
C VAL A 540 -25.78 -18.08 -25.29
N VAL A 541 -25.54 -17.14 -24.39
CA VAL A 541 -24.25 -16.52 -24.15
C VAL A 541 -23.79 -16.76 -22.72
N GLU A 542 -22.48 -16.68 -22.53
CA GLU A 542 -21.91 -16.65 -21.20
C GLU A 542 -22.00 -15.22 -20.66
N VAL A 543 -22.59 -15.04 -19.48
CA VAL A 543 -22.71 -13.76 -18.78
C VAL A 543 -21.89 -13.82 -17.51
N VAL A 544 -20.84 -13.03 -17.46
CA VAL A 544 -20.00 -12.84 -16.27
C VAL A 544 -20.51 -11.62 -15.51
N ILE A 545 -21.01 -11.85 -14.30
CA ILE A 545 -21.45 -10.82 -13.38
C ILE A 545 -20.43 -10.68 -12.28
N ALA A 546 -19.74 -9.54 -12.23
CA ALA A 546 -18.75 -9.25 -11.22
C ALA A 546 -19.23 -8.09 -10.35
N ARG A 547 -19.35 -8.32 -9.04
CA ARG A 547 -19.78 -7.25 -8.13
C ARG A 547 -18.75 -6.14 -8.12
N ALA A 548 -19.16 -4.93 -8.47
CA ALA A 548 -18.27 -3.76 -8.50
C ALA A 548 -17.81 -3.38 -7.07
N PHE A 549 -18.66 -3.68 -6.09
CA PHE A 549 -18.34 -3.65 -4.67
C PHE A 549 -18.66 -5.05 -4.11
N GLY A 550 -17.63 -5.85 -3.81
CA GLY A 550 -17.83 -7.10 -3.08
C GLY A 550 -18.59 -6.84 -1.77
N ALA A 551 -19.27 -7.85 -1.22
CA ALA A 551 -19.97 -7.82 0.08
C ALA A 551 -19.30 -6.86 1.07
N PRO A 552 -20.04 -6.07 1.86
CA PRO A 552 -19.63 -4.77 2.38
C PRO A 552 -18.41 -4.87 3.31
N SER A 553 -17.24 -5.09 2.73
CA SER A 553 -16.02 -5.48 3.43
C SER A 553 -15.54 -4.31 4.26
N ASP A 554 -15.68 -3.10 3.72
CA ASP A 554 -15.46 -1.86 4.44
C ASP A 554 -16.46 -1.68 5.61
N LEU A 555 -17.73 -2.10 5.50
CA LEU A 555 -18.67 -2.01 6.64
C LEU A 555 -18.39 -3.07 7.71
N VAL A 556 -18.07 -4.30 7.31
CA VAL A 556 -17.72 -5.38 8.26
C VAL A 556 -16.41 -5.04 8.96
N ALA A 557 -15.41 -4.58 8.21
CA ALA A 557 -14.15 -4.10 8.78
C ALA A 557 -14.40 -2.90 9.69
N LEU A 558 -15.21 -1.92 9.26
CA LEU A 558 -15.56 -0.79 10.11
C LEU A 558 -16.24 -1.24 11.41
N GLY A 559 -17.21 -2.16 11.35
CA GLY A 559 -17.90 -2.69 12.53
C GLY A 559 -16.94 -3.39 13.49
N ARG A 560 -16.03 -4.22 12.97
CA ARG A 560 -14.98 -4.87 13.79
C ARG A 560 -14.02 -3.84 14.38
N LEU A 561 -13.65 -2.81 13.62
CA LEU A 561 -12.75 -1.74 14.07
C LEU A 561 -13.38 -0.92 15.15
N PHE A 562 -14.65 -0.57 14.97
CA PHE A 562 -15.47 0.12 15.96
C PHE A 562 -15.47 -0.65 17.29
N LEU A 563 -15.81 -1.94 17.27
CA LEU A 563 -15.79 -2.77 18.48
C LEU A 563 -14.40 -2.83 19.12
N ARG A 564 -13.34 -3.09 18.32
CA ARG A 564 -11.97 -3.10 18.83
C ARG A 564 -11.60 -1.77 19.48
N PHE A 565 -11.86 -0.66 18.81
CA PHE A 565 -11.49 0.67 19.26
C PHE A 565 -12.24 1.08 20.53
N LEU A 566 -13.51 0.66 20.67
CA LEU A 566 -14.29 0.87 21.88
C LEU A 566 -13.71 0.11 23.08
N PHE A 567 -13.44 -1.19 22.93
CA PHE A 567 -13.06 -2.05 24.06
C PHE A 567 -11.55 -2.12 24.34
N TRP A 568 -10.70 -1.60 23.46
CA TRP A 568 -9.25 -1.73 23.62
C TRP A 568 -8.71 -0.92 24.80
N ASN A 569 -8.14 -1.62 25.78
CA ASN A 569 -7.45 -1.09 26.96
C ASN A 569 -8.19 0.07 27.64
N ASP A 570 -9.51 -0.08 27.77
CA ASP A 570 -10.33 0.90 28.47
C ASP A 570 -10.11 0.74 29.97
N ARG A 571 -9.55 1.77 30.62
CA ARG A 571 -9.36 1.78 32.07
C ARG A 571 -10.63 2.18 32.82
N ARG A 572 -11.71 2.47 32.09
CA ARG A 572 -12.95 2.96 32.66
C ARG A 572 -13.99 1.86 32.69
N ASP A 573 -14.45 1.58 33.90
CA ASP A 573 -15.52 0.64 34.15
C ASP A 573 -16.84 1.24 33.66
N ALA A 574 -17.39 0.67 32.59
CA ALA A 574 -18.68 1.07 32.03
C ALA A 574 -19.83 0.87 33.02
N ALA A 575 -19.68 0.02 34.04
CA ALA A 575 -20.68 -0.16 35.10
C ALA A 575 -20.87 1.10 35.97
N LYS A 576 -19.97 2.09 35.87
CA LYS A 576 -20.11 3.40 36.52
C LYS A 576 -21.07 4.34 35.79
N LEU A 577 -21.57 3.96 34.62
CA LEU A 577 -22.61 4.70 33.92
C LEU A 577 -23.97 4.43 34.58
N GLU A 578 -24.60 5.48 35.10
CA GLU A 578 -25.97 5.35 35.64
C GLU A 578 -26.94 4.86 34.54
N PRO A 579 -27.71 3.79 34.77
CA PRO A 579 -28.65 3.23 33.78
C PRO A 579 -29.60 4.28 33.18
N ALA A 580 -30.12 5.19 34.01
CA ALA A 580 -31.00 6.27 33.59
C ALA A 580 -30.34 7.28 32.61
N ARG A 581 -29.02 7.33 32.53
CA ARG A 581 -28.31 8.13 31.52
C ARG A 581 -28.19 7.35 30.20
N LEU A 582 -27.92 6.06 30.26
CA LEU A 582 -27.90 5.18 29.08
C LEU A 582 -29.28 5.17 28.40
N ASP A 583 -30.36 5.04 29.17
CA ASP A 583 -31.73 5.05 28.64
C ASP A 583 -32.07 6.36 27.93
N ARG A 584 -31.62 7.51 28.48
CA ARG A 584 -31.81 8.83 27.86
C ARG A 584 -31.01 8.98 26.56
N VAL A 585 -29.78 8.48 26.51
CA VAL A 585 -28.95 8.50 25.30
C VAL A 585 -29.54 7.59 24.23
N ALA A 586 -29.95 6.37 24.60
CA ALA A 586 -30.59 5.41 23.71
C ALA A 586 -31.90 5.96 23.13
N ALA A 587 -32.76 6.57 23.96
CA ALA A 587 -34.01 7.19 23.52
C ALA A 587 -33.76 8.31 22.50
N ARG A 588 -32.77 9.18 22.73
CA ARG A 588 -32.41 10.26 21.79
C ARG A 588 -31.80 9.74 20.49
N LEU A 589 -30.99 8.68 20.55
CA LEU A 589 -30.44 8.03 19.35
C LEU A 589 -31.55 7.38 18.53
N ALA A 590 -32.49 6.69 19.17
CA ALA A 590 -33.63 6.08 18.51
C ALA A 590 -34.54 7.13 17.83
N GLU A 591 -34.79 8.25 18.52
CA GLU A 591 -35.50 9.41 17.97
C GLU A 591 -34.77 9.99 16.75
N ALA A 592 -33.46 10.21 16.84
CA ALA A 592 -32.66 10.75 15.74
C ALA A 592 -32.56 9.81 14.53
N LEU A 593 -32.63 8.49 14.75
CA LEU A 593 -32.57 7.47 13.70
C LEU A 593 -33.96 7.12 13.13
N GLY A 594 -35.04 7.69 13.68
CA GLY A 594 -36.41 7.37 13.27
C GLY A 594 -36.83 5.93 13.58
N VAL A 595 -36.16 5.26 14.52
CA VAL A 595 -36.43 3.87 14.92
C VAL A 595 -37.27 3.90 16.20
N ARG A 596 -38.44 3.24 16.20
CA ARG A 596 -39.22 3.05 17.43
C ARG A 596 -38.52 2.02 18.30
N MET A 597 -38.15 2.38 19.54
CA MET A 597 -37.41 1.51 20.48
C MET A 597 -38.08 0.17 20.85
N ALA A 598 -39.32 -0.08 20.40
CA ALA A 598 -40.06 -1.29 20.73
C ALA A 598 -39.45 -2.59 20.17
N ASP A 599 -38.55 -2.51 19.17
CA ASP A 599 -37.95 -3.68 18.53
C ASP A 599 -36.52 -4.00 19.00
N THR A 600 -36.03 -3.35 20.07
CA THR A 600 -34.65 -3.54 20.54
C THR A 600 -34.57 -4.67 21.56
N VAL A 601 -33.99 -5.80 21.15
CA VAL A 601 -33.55 -6.90 22.02
C VAL A 601 -32.73 -6.34 23.19
N THR A 602 -33.11 -6.75 24.40
CA THR A 602 -32.40 -6.48 25.65
C THR A 602 -30.98 -7.03 25.57
N LEU A 603 -30.01 -6.19 25.21
CA LEU A 603 -28.60 -6.45 25.50
C LEU A 603 -28.36 -6.12 26.96
N ARG A 604 -28.49 -7.14 27.83
CA ARG A 604 -27.99 -7.13 29.20
C ARG A 604 -26.62 -7.79 29.27
#